data_AF-A0A9P4QHF5-F1
#
_entry.id   AF-A0A9P4QHF5-F1
#
_cell.length_a   1.000
_cell.length_b   1.000
_cell.length_c   1.000
_cell.angle_alpha   90.00
_cell.angle_beta   90.00
_cell.angle_gamma   90.00
#
_symmetry.space_group_name_H-M   'P 1'
#
loop_
_entity.id
_entity.type
_entity.pdbx_description
1 polymer ?
#
loop_
_entity_poly.entity_id
_entity_poly.type
_entity_poly.pdbx_seq_one_letter_code
_entity_poly.pdbx_strand_id
1 'polypeptide(L)'
;MLDQTYDRILSAISEDDAEYAVRILQWLTFSARPLSIDAIAEVVAIDVERDPAFERDEVLEDPSEVLTASCLRCLLQLQFLKLNPEALEMFKLARYSAEFWTSHAQETNETRTEIKDWAIRLCCKENPAYINWIRLWDPDQPWQKPDFQKDLKQISDPLYYTARLGLGDVVKLLLEKGADPNAQGGRYGNALQAASLGGHEMVVKLLLEKGADPNAQGGCYDNALQAASEGGHETV
;
A
#
# COMPACT_ATOMS: atom_id res chain seq x y z
N MET A 1 -20.45 32.51 -8.15
CA MET A 1 -21.87 32.10 -8.02
C MET A 1 -22.01 30.60 -7.75
N LEU A 2 -21.16 29.74 -8.33
CA LEU A 2 -21.11 28.31 -7.97
C LEU A 2 -20.49 28.06 -6.59
N ASP A 3 -19.38 28.73 -6.26
CA ASP A 3 -18.65 28.47 -5.00
C ASP A 3 -19.50 28.72 -3.74
N GLN A 4 -20.21 29.85 -3.70
CA GLN A 4 -21.16 30.16 -2.61
C GLN A 4 -22.34 29.17 -2.52
N THR A 5 -22.65 28.47 -3.61
CA THR A 5 -23.69 27.44 -3.63
C THR A 5 -23.14 26.12 -3.10
N TYR A 6 -21.90 25.76 -3.45
CA TYR A 6 -21.21 24.59 -2.90
C TYR A 6 -20.93 24.73 -1.41
N ASP A 7 -20.44 25.90 -0.96
CA ASP A 7 -20.21 26.17 0.47
C ASP A 7 -21.48 25.99 1.29
N ARG A 8 -22.62 26.46 0.76
CA ARG A 8 -23.93 26.30 1.41
C ARG A 8 -24.40 24.86 1.44
N ILE A 9 -24.13 24.08 0.39
CA ILE A 9 -24.51 22.67 0.31
C ILE A 9 -23.67 21.85 1.28
N LEU A 10 -22.35 22.04 1.29
CA LEU A 10 -21.43 21.32 2.17
C LEU A 10 -21.66 21.66 3.64
N SER A 11 -21.90 22.94 3.95
CA SER A 11 -22.18 23.40 5.32
C SER A 11 -23.56 22.97 5.85
N ALA A 12 -24.43 22.41 4.99
CA ALA A 12 -25.76 21.93 5.37
C ALA A 12 -25.80 20.41 5.63
N ILE A 13 -24.68 19.72 5.40
CA ILE A 13 -24.56 18.27 5.68
C ILE A 13 -24.34 18.10 7.18
N SER A 14 -25.14 17.24 7.81
CA SER A 14 -24.99 16.93 9.24
C SER A 14 -23.68 16.18 9.49
N GLU A 15 -23.13 16.26 10.71
CA GLU A 15 -21.92 15.49 11.08
C GLU A 15 -22.12 13.98 10.89
N ASP A 16 -23.31 13.46 11.17
CA ASP A 16 -23.66 12.04 11.00
C ASP A 16 -23.69 11.62 9.52
N ASP A 17 -24.05 12.55 8.62
CA ASP A 17 -24.12 12.31 7.17
C ASP A 17 -22.81 12.68 6.45
N ALA A 18 -21.87 13.34 7.12
CA ALA A 18 -20.62 13.82 6.52
C ALA A 18 -19.75 12.67 6.00
N GLU A 19 -19.66 11.56 6.75
CA GLU A 19 -18.94 10.36 6.30
C GLU A 19 -19.53 9.80 5.00
N TYR A 20 -20.86 9.78 4.89
CA TYR A 20 -21.57 9.35 3.68
C TYR A 20 -21.44 10.34 2.54
N ALA A 21 -21.52 11.64 2.81
CA ALA A 21 -21.37 12.68 1.81
C ALA A 21 -19.96 12.69 1.22
N VAL A 22 -18.93 12.52 2.05
CA VAL A 22 -17.54 12.43 1.61
C VAL A 22 -17.32 11.17 0.78
N ARG A 23 -17.83 10.03 1.21
CA ARG A 23 -17.83 8.81 0.38
C ARG A 23 -18.60 9.03 -0.91
N ILE A 24 -19.77 9.65 -0.89
CA ILE A 24 -20.56 9.94 -2.10
C ILE A 24 -19.85 10.94 -3.00
N LEU A 25 -19.15 11.94 -2.48
CA LEU A 25 -18.37 12.91 -3.25
C LEU A 25 -17.14 12.26 -3.87
N GLN A 26 -16.42 11.42 -3.12
CA GLN A 26 -15.34 10.55 -3.62
C GLN A 26 -15.83 9.60 -4.73
N TRP A 27 -17.11 9.21 -4.71
CA TRP A 27 -17.75 8.38 -5.73
C TRP A 27 -18.44 9.18 -6.85
N LEU A 28 -18.85 10.42 -6.62
CA LEU A 28 -19.35 11.34 -7.64
C LEU A 28 -18.19 11.90 -8.46
N THR A 29 -16.99 11.93 -7.90
CA THR A 29 -15.79 12.04 -8.71
C THR A 29 -15.70 10.88 -9.69
N PHE A 30 -16.03 9.62 -9.34
CA PHE A 30 -16.17 8.52 -10.33
C PHE A 30 -17.32 8.70 -11.37
N SER A 31 -18.05 9.83 -11.36
CA SER A 31 -19.28 10.00 -12.16
C SER A 31 -19.06 10.41 -13.62
N ALA A 32 -19.96 9.86 -14.46
CA ALA A 32 -20.33 10.21 -15.85
C ALA A 32 -19.23 10.28 -16.93
N ARG A 33 -17.98 10.55 -16.57
CA ARG A 33 -16.78 10.49 -17.38
C ARG A 33 -15.63 9.99 -16.49
N PRO A 34 -14.58 9.37 -17.05
CA PRO A 34 -13.39 9.04 -16.27
C PRO A 34 -12.83 10.29 -15.57
N LEU A 35 -12.47 10.16 -14.30
CA LEU A 35 -11.74 11.19 -13.56
C LEU A 35 -10.41 11.50 -14.23
N SER A 36 -10.04 12.78 -14.28
CA SER A 36 -8.65 13.17 -14.57
C SER A 36 -7.79 13.00 -13.32
N ILE A 37 -6.48 12.84 -13.52
CA ILE A 37 -5.50 12.80 -12.42
C ILE A 37 -5.59 14.06 -11.57
N ASP A 38 -5.72 15.24 -12.19
CA ASP A 38 -5.85 16.52 -11.46
C ASP A 38 -7.05 16.54 -10.51
N ALA A 39 -8.18 15.95 -10.92
CA ALA A 39 -9.36 15.88 -10.05
C ALA A 39 -9.16 14.89 -8.89
N ILE A 40 -8.41 13.81 -9.11
CA ILE A 40 -8.06 12.87 -8.04
C ILE A 40 -7.06 13.51 -7.07
N ALA A 41 -6.12 14.31 -7.56
CA ALA A 41 -5.15 15.02 -6.74
C ALA A 41 -5.82 15.95 -5.71
N GLU A 42 -6.82 16.71 -6.14
CA GLU A 42 -7.60 17.57 -5.24
C GLU A 42 -8.36 16.75 -4.18
N VAL A 43 -8.96 15.62 -4.57
CA VAL A 43 -9.69 14.73 -3.63
C VAL A 43 -8.77 14.12 -2.58
N VAL A 44 -7.57 13.72 -2.97
CA VAL A 44 -6.59 13.11 -2.06
C VAL A 44 -6.12 14.09 -0.97
N ALA A 45 -6.07 15.39 -1.28
CA ALA A 45 -5.68 16.45 -0.35
C ALA A 45 -6.78 16.82 0.66
N ILE A 46 -7.97 16.21 0.58
CA ILE A 46 -9.04 16.44 1.54
C ILE A 46 -8.84 15.52 2.76
N ASP A 47 -8.59 16.11 3.93
CA ASP A 47 -8.61 15.43 5.21
C ASP A 47 -9.73 15.97 6.09
N VAL A 48 -10.84 15.24 6.14
CA VAL A 48 -12.06 15.66 6.83
C VAL A 48 -11.95 15.66 8.35
N GLU A 49 -10.91 15.03 8.89
CA GLU A 49 -10.61 15.01 10.32
C GLU A 49 -9.84 16.27 10.77
N ARG A 50 -9.47 17.15 9.83
CA ARG A 50 -8.68 18.37 10.07
C ARG A 50 -9.46 19.65 9.76
N ASP A 51 -9.10 20.75 10.41
CA ASP A 51 -9.57 22.10 10.10
C ASP A 51 -8.38 23.04 9.79
N PRO A 52 -8.26 23.60 8.56
CA PRO A 52 -9.17 23.39 7.44
C PRO A 52 -9.03 21.98 6.84
N ALA A 53 -10.14 21.44 6.33
CA ALA A 53 -10.19 20.09 5.76
C ALA A 53 -9.51 19.96 4.39
N PHE A 54 -9.11 21.09 3.79
CA PHE A 54 -8.42 21.14 2.50
C PHE A 54 -7.39 22.25 2.52
N GLU A 55 -6.16 21.91 2.16
CA GLU A 55 -5.08 22.86 1.93
C GLU A 55 -4.49 22.70 0.53
N ARG A 56 -4.38 23.82 -0.19
CA ARG A 56 -3.95 23.80 -1.59
C ARG A 56 -2.52 23.30 -1.77
N ASP A 57 -1.66 23.56 -0.79
CA ASP A 57 -0.25 23.15 -0.83
C ASP A 57 -0.08 21.62 -0.64
N GLU A 58 -1.15 20.94 -0.20
CA GLU A 58 -1.21 19.47 -0.05
C GLU A 58 -1.69 18.77 -1.31
N VAL A 59 -2.13 19.52 -2.34
CA VAL A 59 -2.50 18.94 -3.64
C VAL A 59 -1.26 18.32 -4.29
N LEU A 60 -1.36 17.03 -4.60
CA LEU A 60 -0.29 16.27 -5.23
C LEU A 60 -0.17 16.64 -6.71
N GLU A 61 1.02 17.05 -7.14
CA GLU A 61 1.27 17.41 -8.54
C GLU A 61 1.75 16.22 -9.38
N ASP A 62 2.42 15.26 -8.74
CA ASP A 62 2.96 14.08 -9.42
C ASP A 62 1.87 13.00 -9.62
N PRO A 63 1.60 12.56 -10.86
CA PRO A 63 0.57 11.56 -11.13
C PRO A 63 0.80 10.23 -10.41
N SER A 64 2.05 9.80 -10.24
CA SER A 64 2.37 8.53 -9.58
C SER A 64 2.16 8.65 -8.06
N GLU A 65 2.44 9.81 -7.45
CA GLU A 65 2.03 10.10 -6.07
C GLU A 65 0.51 10.08 -5.91
N VAL A 66 -0.23 10.72 -6.82
CA VAL A 66 -1.71 10.75 -6.80
C VAL A 66 -2.28 9.33 -6.84
N LEU A 67 -1.76 8.48 -7.74
CA LEU A 67 -2.20 7.10 -7.87
C LEU A 67 -1.80 6.25 -6.65
N THR A 68 -0.59 6.43 -6.14
CA THR A 68 -0.10 5.74 -4.93
C THR A 68 -1.00 6.08 -3.74
N ALA A 69 -1.19 7.36 -3.48
CA ALA A 69 -2.04 7.87 -2.41
C ALA A 69 -3.47 7.34 -2.50
N SER A 70 -4.07 7.41 -3.69
CA SER A 70 -5.42 6.92 -3.94
C SER A 70 -5.55 5.42 -3.67
N CYS A 71 -4.56 4.62 -4.12
CA CYS A 71 -4.58 3.20 -3.89
C CYS A 71 -4.40 2.85 -2.41
N LEU A 72 -3.49 3.52 -1.71
CA LEU A 72 -3.29 3.33 -0.27
C LEU A 72 -4.54 3.71 0.53
N ARG A 73 -5.17 4.85 0.24
CA ARG A 73 -6.44 5.25 0.85
C ARG A 73 -7.55 4.23 0.59
N CYS A 74 -7.67 3.72 -0.64
CA CYS A 74 -8.62 2.67 -0.99
C CYS A 74 -8.42 1.40 -0.16
N LEU A 75 -7.16 0.93 -0.03
CA LEU A 75 -6.82 -0.26 0.75
C LEU A 75 -7.01 -0.06 2.25
N LEU A 76 -6.66 1.11 2.79
CA LEU A 76 -6.85 1.43 4.20
C LEU A 76 -8.33 1.47 4.59
N GLN A 77 -9.23 1.88 3.69
CA GLN A 77 -10.68 1.83 3.93
C GLN A 77 -11.19 0.41 4.17
N LEU A 78 -10.50 -0.60 3.63
CA LEU A 78 -10.86 -2.01 3.81
C LEU A 78 -10.65 -2.49 5.26
N GLN A 79 -9.97 -1.73 6.12
CA GLN A 79 -9.82 -2.11 7.54
C GLN A 79 -11.16 -2.18 8.29
N PHE A 80 -12.17 -1.45 7.81
CA PHE A 80 -13.50 -1.36 8.41
C PHE A 80 -14.50 -2.37 7.86
N LEU A 81 -14.06 -3.27 6.97
CA LEU A 81 -14.95 -4.13 6.21
C LEU A 81 -14.60 -5.60 6.39
N LYS A 82 -15.66 -6.42 6.48
CA LYS A 82 -15.53 -7.86 6.29
C LYS A 82 -15.49 -8.15 4.79
N LEU A 83 -14.29 -8.34 4.26
CA LEU A 83 -14.07 -8.54 2.84
C LEU A 83 -14.71 -9.85 2.35
N ASN A 84 -15.52 -9.76 1.29
CA ASN A 84 -16.16 -10.88 0.58
C ASN A 84 -16.42 -10.47 -0.88
N PRO A 85 -16.82 -11.41 -1.77
CA PRO A 85 -17.08 -11.10 -3.17
C PRO A 85 -18.11 -9.99 -3.38
N GLU A 86 -19.18 -9.95 -2.58
CA GLU A 86 -20.24 -8.95 -2.68
C GLU A 86 -19.74 -7.55 -2.31
N ALA A 87 -18.87 -7.45 -1.30
CA ALA A 87 -18.28 -6.20 -0.88
C ALA A 87 -17.34 -5.62 -1.96
N LEU A 88 -16.69 -6.47 -2.75
CA LEU A 88 -15.82 -6.00 -3.84
C LEU A 88 -16.57 -5.29 -4.96
N GLU A 89 -17.84 -5.60 -5.19
CA GLU A 89 -18.68 -4.84 -6.13
C GLU A 89 -18.80 -3.36 -5.72
N MET A 90 -18.73 -3.09 -4.41
CA MET A 90 -18.72 -1.75 -3.84
C MET A 90 -17.33 -1.10 -3.80
N PHE A 91 -16.24 -1.82 -4.10
CA PHE A 91 -14.88 -1.28 -4.08
C PHE A 91 -14.16 -1.66 -5.37
N LYS A 92 -14.64 -1.10 -6.49
CA LYS A 92 -14.18 -1.45 -7.84
C LYS A 92 -12.67 -1.24 -8.05
N LEU A 93 -12.05 -0.32 -7.31
CA LEU A 93 -10.60 -0.14 -7.36
C LEU A 93 -9.83 -1.04 -6.40
N ALA A 94 -10.43 -1.71 -5.42
CA ALA A 94 -9.67 -2.41 -4.38
C ALA A 94 -8.67 -3.44 -4.94
N ARG A 95 -9.06 -4.20 -5.97
CA ARG A 95 -8.14 -5.14 -6.62
C ARG A 95 -7.02 -4.41 -7.39
N TYR A 96 -7.37 -3.39 -8.16
CA TYR A 96 -6.39 -2.57 -8.86
C TYR A 96 -5.40 -1.93 -7.88
N SER A 97 -5.92 -1.32 -6.81
CA SER A 97 -5.12 -0.72 -5.76
C SER A 97 -4.21 -1.75 -5.09
N ALA A 98 -4.73 -2.94 -4.77
CA ALA A 98 -3.93 -4.02 -4.18
C ALA A 98 -2.75 -4.44 -5.07
N GLU A 99 -2.98 -4.50 -6.38
CA GLU A 99 -2.00 -4.95 -7.36
C GLU A 99 -0.96 -3.87 -7.72
N PHE A 100 -1.39 -2.60 -7.86
CA PHE A 100 -0.56 -1.57 -8.53
C PHE A 100 -0.03 -0.47 -7.61
N TRP A 101 -0.48 -0.35 -6.35
CA TRP A 101 -0.01 0.75 -5.48
C TRP A 101 1.52 0.77 -5.31
N THR A 102 2.14 -0.41 -5.28
CA THR A 102 3.59 -0.55 -5.12
C THR A 102 4.36 -0.13 -6.35
N SER A 103 3.85 -0.43 -7.55
CA SER A 103 4.43 0.02 -8.81
C SER A 103 4.40 1.54 -8.92
N HIS A 104 3.26 2.16 -8.58
CA HIS A 104 3.14 3.62 -8.55
C HIS A 104 4.11 4.26 -7.56
N ALA A 105 4.28 3.66 -6.38
CA ALA A 105 5.19 4.17 -5.36
C ALA A 105 6.66 4.18 -5.84
N GLN A 106 7.07 3.17 -6.60
CA GLN A 106 8.44 3.04 -7.12
C GLN A 106 8.77 4.03 -8.25
N GLU A 107 7.77 4.56 -8.94
CA GLU A 107 7.97 5.58 -9.99
C GLU A 107 8.23 6.98 -9.42
N THR A 108 7.96 7.19 -8.14
CA THR A 108 8.17 8.47 -7.45
C THR A 108 9.65 8.63 -7.05
N ASN A 109 10.26 9.78 -7.34
CA ASN A 109 11.66 10.06 -6.96
C ASN A 109 11.82 10.32 -5.46
N GLU A 110 10.85 11.02 -4.85
CA GLU A 110 10.84 11.32 -3.43
C GLU A 110 9.39 11.34 -2.95
N THR A 111 8.95 10.24 -2.33
CA THR A 111 7.56 10.12 -1.85
C THR A 111 7.33 11.02 -0.63
N ARG A 112 6.25 11.82 -0.64
CA ARG A 112 5.81 12.61 0.52
C ARG A 112 5.67 11.79 1.81
N THR A 113 5.93 12.42 2.96
CA THR A 113 5.84 11.80 4.30
C THR A 113 4.48 11.18 4.57
N GLU A 114 3.39 11.85 4.19
CA GLU A 114 2.02 11.35 4.40
C GLU A 114 1.75 10.03 3.67
N ILE A 115 2.23 9.92 2.43
CA ILE A 115 2.09 8.70 1.63
C ILE A 115 2.90 7.57 2.25
N LYS A 116 4.11 7.86 2.77
CA LYS A 116 4.92 6.91 3.53
C LYS A 116 4.20 6.44 4.79
N ASP A 117 3.54 7.35 5.52
CA ASP A 117 2.76 7.00 6.71
C ASP A 117 1.58 6.08 6.38
N TRP A 118 0.87 6.33 5.27
CA TRP A 118 -0.19 5.43 4.81
C TRP A 118 0.34 4.07 4.37
N ALA A 119 1.47 4.01 3.67
CA ALA A 119 2.11 2.77 3.28
C ALA A 119 2.53 1.94 4.52
N ILE A 120 3.09 2.60 5.54
CA ILE A 120 3.44 1.95 6.81
C ILE A 120 2.20 1.49 7.58
N ARG A 121 1.14 2.30 7.59
CA ARG A 121 -0.14 1.93 8.21
C ARG A 121 -0.79 0.73 7.51
N LEU A 122 -0.68 0.63 6.19
CA LEU A 122 -1.12 -0.54 5.42
C LEU A 122 -0.23 -1.75 5.74
N CYS A 123 1.07 -1.54 5.92
CA CYS A 123 2.07 -2.56 6.26
C CYS A 123 2.20 -2.80 7.78
N CYS A 124 1.12 -2.61 8.53
CA CYS A 124 1.03 -2.94 9.96
C CYS A 124 0.22 -4.22 10.12
N LYS A 125 0.82 -5.27 10.69
CA LYS A 125 0.21 -6.61 10.77
C LYS A 125 -1.08 -6.62 11.58
N GLU A 126 -1.17 -5.72 12.57
CA GLU A 126 -2.33 -5.51 13.43
C GLU A 126 -3.47 -4.77 12.72
N ASN A 127 -3.17 -4.06 11.63
CA ASN A 127 -4.18 -3.36 10.84
C ASN A 127 -4.90 -4.35 9.90
N PRO A 128 -6.23 -4.51 9.99
CA PRO A 128 -6.98 -5.38 9.09
C PRO A 128 -6.84 -5.05 7.59
N ALA A 129 -6.45 -3.82 7.24
CA ALA A 129 -6.11 -3.46 5.85
C ALA A 129 -4.97 -4.33 5.29
N TYR A 130 -3.99 -4.70 6.13
CA TYR A 130 -2.84 -5.50 5.71
C TYR A 130 -3.28 -6.88 5.19
N ILE A 131 -4.03 -7.64 6.00
CA ILE A 131 -4.52 -8.95 5.57
C ILE A 131 -5.48 -8.81 4.37
N ASN A 132 -6.31 -7.77 4.34
CA ASN A 132 -7.22 -7.55 3.22
C ASN A 132 -6.46 -7.24 1.92
N TRP A 133 -5.33 -6.53 1.97
CA TRP A 133 -4.44 -6.36 0.82
C TRP A 133 -3.95 -7.72 0.30
N ILE A 134 -3.39 -8.57 1.17
CA ILE A 134 -2.87 -9.89 0.78
C ILE A 134 -3.97 -10.85 0.29
N ARG A 135 -5.20 -10.73 0.82
CA ARG A 135 -6.38 -11.49 0.34
C ARG A 135 -6.78 -11.09 -1.07
N LEU A 136 -6.66 -9.81 -1.42
CA LEU A 136 -7.00 -9.30 -2.74
C LEU A 136 -5.95 -9.62 -3.79
N TRP A 137 -4.68 -9.51 -3.40
CA TRP A 137 -3.54 -9.76 -4.24
C TRP A 137 -2.36 -10.24 -3.39
N ASP A 138 -1.96 -11.50 -3.59
CA ASP A 138 -0.79 -12.06 -2.93
C ASP A 138 0.44 -11.87 -3.83
N PRO A 139 1.45 -11.10 -3.40
CA PRO A 139 2.66 -10.92 -4.17
C PRO A 139 3.34 -12.26 -4.53
N ASP A 140 3.28 -13.28 -3.68
CA ASP A 140 3.89 -14.58 -3.97
C ASP A 140 3.13 -15.40 -5.03
N GLN A 141 1.87 -15.04 -5.30
CA GLN A 141 0.94 -15.77 -6.18
C GLN A 141 0.04 -14.81 -7.01
N PRO A 142 0.61 -13.88 -7.80
CA PRO A 142 -0.15 -12.80 -8.45
C PRO A 142 -1.15 -13.30 -9.50
N TRP A 143 -0.98 -14.52 -10.02
CA TRP A 143 -1.92 -15.16 -10.94
C TRP A 143 -3.18 -15.71 -10.27
N GLN A 144 -3.24 -15.75 -8.94
CA GLN A 144 -4.43 -16.25 -8.24
C GLN A 144 -5.53 -15.19 -8.11
N LYS A 145 -6.77 -15.68 -8.05
CA LYS A 145 -7.93 -14.85 -7.70
C LYS A 145 -7.88 -14.48 -6.21
N PRO A 146 -8.63 -13.45 -5.78
CA PRO A 146 -8.69 -13.10 -4.37
C PRO A 146 -9.08 -14.30 -3.51
N ASP A 147 -8.34 -14.49 -2.40
CA ASP A 147 -8.60 -15.53 -1.41
C ASP A 147 -9.03 -14.90 -0.10
N PHE A 148 -10.34 -14.80 0.11
CA PHE A 148 -10.92 -14.21 1.32
C PHE A 148 -10.82 -15.12 2.55
N GLN A 149 -10.43 -16.39 2.39
CA GLN A 149 -10.33 -17.35 3.50
C GLN A 149 -8.97 -17.33 4.18
N LYS A 150 -7.98 -16.69 3.55
CA LYS A 150 -6.62 -16.54 4.09
C LYS A 150 -6.64 -15.90 5.48
N ASP A 151 -5.89 -16.50 6.40
CA ASP A 151 -5.72 -16.10 7.81
C ASP A 151 -4.34 -15.47 8.03
N LEU A 152 -4.20 -14.64 9.08
CA LEU A 152 -2.95 -14.00 9.48
C LEU A 152 -1.81 -15.00 9.71
N LYS A 153 -2.10 -16.25 10.10
CA LYS A 153 -1.05 -17.28 10.28
C LYS A 153 -0.49 -17.80 8.96
N GLN A 154 -1.18 -17.55 7.85
CA GLN A 154 -0.78 -17.97 6.51
C GLN A 154 -0.07 -16.85 5.74
N ILE A 155 -0.01 -15.63 6.29
CA ILE A 155 0.66 -14.50 5.66
C ILE A 155 1.97 -14.19 6.38
N SER A 156 2.97 -13.80 5.59
CA SER A 156 4.27 -13.39 6.10
C SER A 156 4.20 -12.04 6.79
N ASP A 157 5.29 -11.66 7.45
CA ASP A 157 5.43 -10.31 7.98
C ASP A 157 5.47 -9.25 6.87
N PRO A 158 4.98 -8.03 7.14
CA PRO A 158 4.99 -6.95 6.14
C PRO A 158 6.39 -6.65 5.58
N LEU A 159 7.43 -6.82 6.42
CA LEU A 159 8.83 -6.67 5.99
C LEU A 159 9.19 -7.63 4.84
N TYR A 160 8.66 -8.86 4.85
CA TYR A 160 8.87 -9.83 3.78
C TYR A 160 8.30 -9.33 2.44
N TYR A 161 7.02 -8.92 2.41
CA TYR A 161 6.38 -8.53 1.15
C TYR A 161 6.93 -7.19 0.63
N THR A 162 7.19 -6.23 1.51
CA THR A 162 7.79 -4.95 1.12
C THR A 162 9.21 -5.12 0.58
N ALA A 163 9.98 -6.04 1.15
CA ALA A 163 11.31 -6.41 0.64
C ALA A 163 11.24 -7.10 -0.73
N ARG A 164 10.32 -8.06 -0.88
CA ARG A 164 10.05 -8.75 -2.16
C ARG A 164 9.64 -7.78 -3.28
N LEU A 165 8.89 -6.74 -2.94
CA LEU A 165 8.40 -5.72 -3.86
C LEU A 165 9.39 -4.56 -4.05
N GLY A 166 10.51 -4.51 -3.33
CA GLY A 166 11.54 -3.48 -3.52
C GLY A 166 11.17 -2.11 -2.94
N LEU A 167 10.31 -2.05 -1.93
CA LEU A 167 9.85 -0.80 -1.32
C LEU A 167 10.85 -0.27 -0.28
N GLY A 168 12.01 0.22 -0.74
CA GLY A 168 13.15 0.62 0.10
C GLY A 168 12.79 1.53 1.28
N ASP A 169 12.02 2.59 1.03
CA ASP A 169 11.61 3.54 2.07
C ASP A 169 10.69 2.88 3.13
N VAL A 170 9.76 2.03 2.69
CA VAL A 170 8.86 1.31 3.60
C VAL A 170 9.64 0.29 4.42
N VAL A 171 10.55 -0.46 3.80
CA VAL A 171 11.44 -1.41 4.47
C VAL A 171 12.26 -0.71 5.55
N LYS A 172 12.89 0.43 5.22
CA LYS A 172 13.68 1.23 6.16
C LYS A 172 12.85 1.63 7.38
N LEU A 173 11.67 2.20 7.17
CA LEU A 173 10.78 2.65 8.24
C LEU A 173 10.25 1.48 9.11
N LEU A 174 9.96 0.33 8.50
CA LEU A 174 9.56 -0.87 9.26
C LEU A 174 10.70 -1.37 10.16
N LEU A 175 11.94 -1.41 9.65
CA LEU A 175 13.13 -1.79 10.43
C LEU A 175 13.40 -0.78 11.56
N GLU A 176 13.23 0.51 11.31
CA GLU A 176 13.33 1.56 12.36
C GLU A 176 12.25 1.43 13.43
N LYS A 177 11.06 0.91 13.07
CA LYS A 177 9.98 0.58 14.01
C LYS A 177 10.15 -0.78 14.71
N GLY A 178 11.27 -1.48 14.48
CA GLY A 178 11.61 -2.72 15.18
C GLY A 178 11.12 -4.00 14.54
N ALA A 179 10.78 -3.99 13.24
CA ALA A 179 10.55 -5.23 12.50
C ALA A 179 11.79 -6.13 12.57
N ASP A 180 11.61 -7.42 12.84
CA ASP A 180 12.70 -8.38 12.91
C ASP A 180 13.24 -8.69 11.50
N PRO A 181 14.50 -8.32 11.17
CA PRO A 181 15.09 -8.58 9.85
C PRO A 181 15.27 -10.07 9.55
N ASN A 182 15.24 -10.93 10.58
CA ASN A 182 15.42 -12.38 10.46
C ASN A 182 14.11 -13.18 10.57
N ALA A 183 12.95 -12.49 10.62
CA ALA A 183 11.65 -13.13 10.66
C ALA A 183 11.51 -14.13 9.49
N GLN A 184 11.24 -15.39 9.84
CA GLN A 184 11.02 -16.44 8.84
C GLN A 184 9.56 -16.46 8.40
N GLY A 185 9.35 -16.59 7.10
CA GLY A 185 8.02 -16.64 6.50
C GLY A 185 8.05 -16.42 5.00
N GLY A 186 6.92 -16.72 4.38
CA GLY A 186 6.72 -16.51 2.95
C GLY A 186 7.36 -17.58 2.08
N ARG A 187 7.08 -17.48 0.78
CA ARG A 187 7.53 -18.45 -0.20
C ARG A 187 9.06 -18.59 -0.25
N TYR A 188 9.76 -17.47 -0.09
CA TYR A 188 11.22 -17.42 -0.21
C TYR A 188 11.96 -17.47 1.12
N GLY A 189 11.27 -17.75 2.23
CA GLY A 189 11.91 -18.03 3.52
C GLY A 189 12.08 -16.83 4.44
N ASN A 190 12.61 -15.71 3.96
CA ASN A 190 12.69 -14.46 4.74
C ASN A 190 12.80 -13.22 3.82
N ALA A 191 12.78 -12.03 4.43
CA ALA A 191 12.81 -10.76 3.71
C ALA A 191 14.07 -10.56 2.86
N LEU A 192 15.25 -11.00 3.35
CA LEU A 192 16.51 -10.87 2.64
C LEU A 192 16.51 -11.74 1.39
N GLN A 193 16.12 -13.01 1.51
CA GLN A 193 16.00 -13.91 0.36
C GLN A 193 14.99 -13.39 -0.69
N ALA A 194 13.86 -12.85 -0.23
CA ALA A 194 12.84 -12.27 -1.11
C ALA A 194 13.35 -11.03 -1.87
N ALA A 195 14.09 -10.14 -1.20
CA ALA A 195 14.72 -8.99 -1.84
C ALA A 195 15.83 -9.40 -2.81
N SER A 196 16.62 -10.42 -2.44
CA SER A 196 17.70 -10.94 -3.25
C SER A 196 17.20 -11.55 -4.56
N LEU A 197 16.12 -12.33 -4.51
CA LEU A 197 15.47 -12.86 -5.72
C LEU A 197 14.95 -11.74 -6.64
N GLY A 198 14.47 -10.63 -6.07
CA GLY A 198 13.95 -9.50 -6.82
C GLY A 198 15.02 -8.52 -7.32
N GLY A 199 16.29 -8.71 -6.95
CA GLY A 199 17.38 -7.84 -7.36
C GLY A 199 17.35 -6.47 -6.67
N HIS A 200 16.67 -6.36 -5.54
CA HIS A 200 16.45 -5.08 -4.85
C HIS A 200 17.67 -4.68 -4.01
N GLU A 201 18.75 -4.29 -4.67
CA GLU A 201 20.07 -4.04 -4.04
C GLU A 201 20.01 -3.09 -2.83
N MET A 202 19.23 -2.01 -2.91
CA MET A 202 19.04 -1.07 -1.81
C MET A 202 18.39 -1.75 -0.59
N VAL A 203 17.36 -2.57 -0.82
CA VAL A 203 16.65 -3.32 0.25
C VAL A 203 17.58 -4.36 0.87
N VAL A 204 18.35 -5.08 0.06
CA VAL A 204 19.32 -6.08 0.54
C VAL A 204 20.36 -5.42 1.44
N LYS A 205 20.93 -4.28 1.02
CA LYS A 205 21.87 -3.50 1.83
C LYS A 205 21.25 -3.08 3.18
N LEU A 206 20.04 -2.51 3.15
CA LEU A 206 19.34 -2.09 4.37
C LEU A 206 19.10 -3.27 5.33
N LEU A 207 18.68 -4.43 4.82
CA LEU A 207 18.44 -5.62 5.64
C LEU A 207 19.73 -6.15 6.28
N LEU A 208 20.83 -6.22 5.52
CA LEU A 208 22.14 -6.64 6.02
C LEU A 208 22.68 -5.66 7.08
N GLU A 209 22.56 -4.36 6.83
CA GLU A 209 22.93 -3.31 7.80
C GLU A 209 22.14 -3.42 9.11
N LYS A 210 20.90 -3.90 9.04
CA LYS A 210 20.05 -4.15 10.22
C LYS A 210 20.23 -5.54 10.82
N GLY A 211 21.17 -6.34 10.33
CA GLY A 211 21.57 -7.61 10.93
C GLY A 211 20.79 -8.83 10.43
N ALA A 212 20.22 -8.77 9.22
CA ALA A 212 19.74 -9.97 8.54
C ALA A 212 20.90 -10.97 8.33
N ASP A 213 20.68 -12.24 8.63
CA ASP A 213 21.66 -13.30 8.44
C ASP A 213 21.66 -13.75 6.97
N PRO A 214 22.74 -13.48 6.19
CA PRO A 214 22.82 -13.88 4.79
C PRO A 214 22.82 -15.40 4.59
N ASN A 215 23.13 -16.18 5.64
CA ASN A 215 23.16 -17.64 5.60
C ASN A 215 21.88 -18.28 6.14
N ALA A 216 20.87 -17.49 6.52
CA ALA A 216 19.61 -18.02 7.03
C ALA A 216 18.94 -18.95 6.00
N GLN A 217 18.64 -20.17 6.44
CA GLN A 217 18.05 -21.21 5.60
C GLN A 217 16.54 -21.26 5.66
N GLY A 218 15.89 -21.48 4.51
CA GLY A 218 14.45 -21.72 4.41
C GLY A 218 13.83 -21.15 3.13
N GLY A 219 12.58 -21.50 2.85
CA GLY A 219 11.89 -21.09 1.62
C GLY A 219 12.22 -21.96 0.42
N CYS A 220 11.95 -21.45 -0.79
CA CYS A 220 12.27 -22.14 -2.05
C CYS A 220 13.77 -22.19 -2.37
N TYR A 221 14.58 -21.35 -1.73
CA TYR A 221 16.02 -21.27 -1.91
C TYR A 221 16.71 -21.56 -0.58
N ASP A 222 17.94 -22.10 -0.56
CA ASP A 222 18.57 -22.36 0.73
C ASP A 222 19.05 -21.07 1.40
N ASN A 223 19.40 -20.02 0.67
CA ASN A 223 19.86 -18.74 1.25
C ASN A 223 19.76 -17.59 0.25
N ALA A 224 20.11 -16.39 0.71
CA ALA A 224 20.02 -15.15 -0.08
C ALA A 224 20.89 -15.17 -1.34
N LEU A 225 22.09 -15.75 -1.27
CA LEU A 225 23.00 -15.86 -2.41
C LEU A 225 22.43 -16.78 -3.50
N GLN A 226 21.84 -17.92 -3.13
CA GLN A 226 21.19 -18.81 -4.08
C GLN A 226 19.96 -18.14 -4.71
N ALA A 227 19.19 -17.37 -3.93
CA ALA A 227 18.05 -16.61 -4.43
C ALA A 227 18.47 -15.54 -5.45
N ALA A 228 19.53 -14.76 -5.16
CA ALA A 228 20.09 -13.78 -6.10
C ALA A 228 20.62 -14.44 -7.39
N SER A 229 21.28 -15.59 -7.25
CA SER A 229 21.79 -16.36 -8.38
C SER A 229 20.68 -16.87 -9.29
N GLU A 230 19.57 -17.36 -8.73
CA GLU A 230 18.39 -17.76 -9.51
C GLU A 230 17.74 -16.57 -10.23
N GLY A 231 17.67 -15.40 -9.57
CA GLY A 231 17.16 -14.16 -10.18
C GLY A 231 18.09 -13.53 -11.23
N GLY A 232 19.35 -13.99 -11.32
CA GLY A 232 20.36 -13.43 -12.22
C GLY A 232 20.88 -12.06 -11.78
N HIS A 233 20.87 -11.79 -10.47
CA HIS A 233 21.23 -10.48 -9.90
C HIS A 233 22.67 -10.46 -9.40
N GLU A 234 23.63 -10.20 -10.29
CA GLU A 234 25.06 -10.24 -9.97
C GLU A 234 25.53 -9.20 -8.94
N THR A 235 24.82 -8.07 -8.80
CA THR A 235 25.20 -6.98 -7.89
C THR A 235 24.67 -7.15 -6.46
N VAL A 236 23.87 -8.20 -6.23
CA VAL A 236 23.19 -8.53 -4.98
C VAL A 236 23.84 -9.74 -4.33
#